data_AF-A0A150VMP3-F1
#
_entry.id   AF-A0A150VMP3-F1
#
_cell.length_a   1.000
_cell.length_b   1.000
_cell.length_c   1.000
_cell.angle_alpha   90.00
_cell.angle_beta   90.00
_cell.angle_gamma   90.00
#
_symmetry.space_group_name_H-M   'P 1'
#
loop_
_entity.id
_entity.type
_entity.pdbx_description
1 polymer ?
#
loop_
_entity_poly.entity_id
_entity_poly.type
_entity_poly.pdbx_seq_one_letter_code
_entity_poly.pdbx_strand_id
1 'polypeptide(L)'
;MIPMNERARLLTGLAPSRTADPAPADLAARTGTRLERELADLRAPLDLSGTPDTRPHEGHDMPGMVGLDTLRKAEKAKGEQFERILADGLRAHLARTGKLCASERTSGGSEEAKALAATIAGSAVRELDRLTATNRP
;
A
#
# COMPACT_ATOMS: atom_id res chain seq x y z
N MET A 1 7.18 -5.07 5.33
CA MET A 1 6.15 -4.35 4.55
C MET A 1 4.91 -3.99 5.37
N ILE A 2 4.60 -4.72 6.45
CA ILE A 2 3.41 -4.49 7.31
C ILE A 2 3.15 -3.00 7.63
N PRO A 3 4.11 -2.21 8.18
CA PRO A 3 3.82 -0.81 8.52
C PRO A 3 3.49 0.07 7.30
N MET A 4 4.03 -0.25 6.12
CA MET A 4 3.71 0.49 4.89
C MET A 4 2.27 0.22 4.46
N ASN A 5 1.84 -1.05 4.51
CA ASN A 5 0.48 -1.44 4.15
C ASN A 5 -0.55 -0.86 5.14
N GLU A 6 -0.23 -0.82 6.43
CA GLU A 6 -1.07 -0.19 7.45
C GLU A 6 -1.31 1.30 7.15
N ARG A 7 -0.25 2.07 6.86
CA ARG A 7 -0.41 3.49 6.51
C ARG A 7 -1.12 3.72 5.19
N ALA A 8 -0.91 2.86 4.19
CA ALA A 8 -1.67 2.92 2.94
C ALA A 8 -3.17 2.66 3.16
N ARG A 9 -3.54 1.75 4.07
CA ARG A 9 -4.95 1.52 4.44
C ARG A 9 -5.60 2.72 5.12
N LEU A 10 -4.86 3.45 5.96
CA LEU A 10 -5.37 4.69 6.54
C LEU A 10 -5.75 5.70 5.44
N LEU A 11 -4.91 5.83 4.41
CA LEU A 11 -5.20 6.72 3.28
C LEU A 11 -6.43 6.26 2.49
N THR A 12 -6.55 4.96 2.16
CA THR A 12 -7.71 4.45 1.41
C THR A 12 -9.01 4.57 2.23
N GLY A 13 -8.93 4.42 3.55
CA GLY A 13 -10.08 4.54 4.45
C GLY A 13 -10.70 5.94 4.50
N LEU A 14 -9.99 6.98 4.08
CA LEU A 14 -10.53 8.33 4.02
C LEU A 14 -11.51 8.54 2.86
N ALA A 15 -11.33 7.82 1.74
CA ALA A 15 -12.00 8.11 0.47
C ALA A 15 -13.55 8.25 0.54
N PRO A 16 -14.30 7.40 1.27
CA PRO A 16 -15.77 7.48 1.31
C PRO A 16 -16.32 8.83 1.81
N SER A 17 -15.52 9.59 2.57
CA SER A 17 -15.91 10.90 3.12
C SER A 17 -15.28 12.09 2.38
N ARG A 18 -14.39 11.84 1.41
CA ARG A 18 -13.49 12.84 0.83
C ARG A 18 -13.63 13.03 -0.67
N THR A 19 -14.24 12.09 -1.38
CA THR A 19 -14.59 12.26 -2.80
C THR A 19 -16.03 11.81 -3.03
N ALA A 20 -16.70 12.45 -4.00
CA ALA A 20 -17.97 12.01 -4.54
C ALA A 20 -17.81 11.34 -5.91
N ASP A 21 -16.60 11.35 -6.48
CA ASP A 21 -16.30 10.68 -7.74
C ASP A 21 -16.21 9.16 -7.50
N PRO A 22 -17.00 8.36 -8.23
CA PRO A 22 -16.98 6.91 -8.07
C PRO A 22 -15.61 6.27 -8.39
N ALA A 23 -14.82 6.81 -9.32
CA ALA A 23 -13.56 6.21 -9.74
C ALA A 23 -12.49 6.17 -8.62
N PRO A 24 -12.13 7.29 -7.96
CA PRO A 24 -11.19 7.28 -6.84
C PRO A 24 -11.74 6.56 -5.60
N ALA A 25 -13.07 6.58 -5.37
CA ALA A 25 -13.69 5.83 -4.29
C ALA A 25 -13.54 4.31 -4.46
N ASP A 26 -13.81 3.81 -5.67
CA ASP A 26 -13.70 2.40 -6.05
C ASP A 26 -12.24 1.91 -6.06
N LEU A 27 -11.31 2.73 -6.56
CA LEU A 27 -9.87 2.50 -6.42
C LEU A 27 -9.48 2.32 -4.94
N ALA A 28 -9.89 3.24 -4.06
CA ALA A 28 -9.56 3.17 -2.64
C ALA A 28 -10.15 1.91 -1.99
N ALA A 29 -11.41 1.57 -2.28
CA ALA A 29 -12.08 0.40 -1.71
C ALA A 29 -11.37 -0.91 -2.09
N ARG A 30 -11.03 -1.07 -3.38
CA ARG A 30 -10.30 -2.25 -3.86
C ARG A 30 -8.89 -2.33 -3.28
N THR A 31 -8.14 -1.24 -3.33
CA THR A 31 -6.78 -1.21 -2.79
C THR A 31 -6.81 -1.49 -1.28
N GLY A 32 -7.75 -0.93 -0.53
CA GLY A 32 -7.93 -1.19 0.89
C GLY A 32 -8.20 -2.66 1.21
N THR A 33 -9.11 -3.30 0.46
CA THR A 33 -9.41 -4.75 0.60
C THR A 33 -8.19 -5.60 0.30
N ARG A 34 -7.42 -5.25 -0.73
CA ARG A 34 -6.18 -5.95 -1.08
C ARG A 34 -5.14 -5.82 0.03
N LEU A 35 -4.89 -4.62 0.52
CA LEU A 35 -3.92 -4.36 1.58
C LEU A 35 -4.26 -5.13 2.87
N GLU A 36 -5.55 -5.29 3.17
CA GLU A 36 -6.01 -6.08 4.31
C GLU A 36 -5.66 -7.57 4.17
N ARG A 37 -5.86 -8.15 2.98
CA ARG A 37 -5.45 -9.52 2.68
C ARG A 37 -3.92 -9.68 2.78
N GLU A 38 -3.18 -8.76 2.16
CA GLU A 38 -1.71 -8.79 2.22
C GLU A 38 -1.19 -8.65 3.66
N LEU A 39 -1.85 -7.87 4.52
CA LEU A 39 -1.48 -7.77 5.93
C LEU A 39 -1.69 -9.09 6.67
N ALA A 40 -2.77 -9.82 6.38
CA ALA A 40 -2.98 -11.16 6.94
C ALA A 40 -1.88 -12.12 6.47
N ASP A 41 -1.59 -12.13 5.17
CA ASP A 41 -0.57 -12.99 4.58
C ASP A 41 0.85 -12.66 5.07
N LEU A 42 1.16 -11.39 5.36
CA LEU A 42 2.45 -10.95 5.90
C LEU A 42 2.61 -11.26 7.39
N ARG A 43 1.52 -11.24 8.17
CA ARG A 43 1.56 -11.51 9.61
C ARG A 43 1.69 -13.00 9.91
N ALA A 44 1.06 -13.87 9.12
CA ALA A 44 1.14 -15.32 9.30
C ALA A 44 2.59 -15.86 9.42
N PRO A 45 3.53 -15.59 8.49
CA PRO A 45 4.91 -16.06 8.62
C PRO A 45 5.69 -15.34 9.74
N LEU A 46 5.36 -14.08 10.06
CA LEU A 46 5.97 -13.36 11.18
C LEU A 46 5.63 -14.05 12.51
N ASP A 47 4.36 -14.36 12.72
CA ASP A 47 3.87 -15.05 13.92
C ASP A 47 4.51 -16.45 14.05
N LEU A 48 4.60 -17.19 12.94
CA LEU A 48 5.25 -18.51 12.90
C LEU A 48 6.75 -18.47 13.19
N SER A 49 7.43 -17.38 12.82
CA SER A 49 8.87 -17.22 13.06
C SER A 49 9.21 -16.96 14.52
N GLY A 50 8.24 -16.57 15.35
CA GLY A 50 8.48 -16.09 16.73
C GLY A 50 9.29 -14.79 16.81
N THR A 51 9.57 -14.15 15.67
CA THR A 51 10.29 -12.88 15.64
C THR A 51 9.37 -11.77 16.13
N PRO A 52 9.81 -10.94 17.09
CA PRO A 52 9.00 -9.80 17.54
C PRO A 52 8.76 -8.81 16.39
N ASP A 53 7.55 -8.27 16.29
CA ASP A 53 7.27 -7.10 15.43
C ASP A 53 7.91 -5.86 16.06
N THR A 54 9.21 -5.65 15.81
CA THR A 54 10.01 -4.58 16.43
C THR A 54 9.75 -3.19 15.84
N ARG A 55 8.92 -3.08 14.79
CA ARG A 55 8.50 -1.84 14.12
C ARG A 55 9.59 -0.74 14.08
N PRO A 56 10.78 -1.01 13.50
CA PRO A 56 11.90 -0.07 13.53
C PRO A 56 11.64 1.27 12.80
N HIS A 57 10.51 1.37 12.09
CA HIS A 57 10.08 2.56 11.38
C HIS A 57 8.83 3.20 11.99
N GLU A 58 8.45 2.81 13.21
CA GLU A 58 7.41 3.50 13.96
C GLU A 58 7.83 4.96 14.18
N GLY A 59 6.94 5.91 13.87
CA GLY A 59 7.24 7.35 13.92
C GLY A 59 8.10 7.92 12.78
N HIS A 60 8.66 7.09 11.88
CA HIS A 60 9.49 7.55 10.76
C HIS A 60 8.89 7.17 9.40
N ASP A 61 9.29 7.89 8.35
CA ASP A 61 8.87 7.61 6.97
C ASP A 61 9.93 6.77 6.26
N MET A 62 9.47 5.79 5.48
CA MET A 62 10.29 5.05 4.53
C MET A 62 9.86 5.36 3.09
N PRO A 63 10.73 5.19 2.09
CA PRO A 63 10.31 5.29 0.69
C PRO A 63 9.09 4.39 0.43
N GLY A 64 8.04 4.92 -0.21
CA GLY A 64 6.78 4.21 -0.50
C GLY A 64 5.84 3.99 0.69
N MET A 65 6.21 4.46 1.88
CA MET A 65 5.28 4.56 2.99
C MET A 65 4.46 5.84 2.83
N VAL A 66 3.14 5.79 3.06
CA VAL A 66 2.36 7.01 3.15
C VAL A 66 2.79 7.75 4.43
N GLY A 67 3.38 8.93 4.26
CA GLY A 67 3.90 9.73 5.38
C GLY A 67 2.79 10.29 6.26
N LEU A 68 3.09 10.55 7.53
CA LEU A 68 2.12 11.10 8.47
C LEU A 68 1.61 12.50 8.04
N ASP A 69 2.48 13.33 7.46
CA ASP A 69 2.08 14.63 6.91
C ASP A 69 1.14 14.49 5.71
N THR A 70 1.35 13.48 4.87
CA THR A 70 0.45 13.18 3.75
C THR A 70 -0.93 12.76 4.26
N LEU A 71 -1.00 11.93 5.30
CA LEU A 71 -2.28 11.57 5.94
C LEU A 71 -2.99 12.79 6.52
N ARG A 72 -2.28 13.65 7.28
CA ARG A 72 -2.86 14.90 7.84
C ARG A 72 -3.38 15.84 6.75
N LYS A 73 -2.72 15.89 5.59
CA LYS A 73 -3.19 16.66 4.42
C LYS A 73 -4.44 16.01 3.82
N ALA A 74 -4.44 14.69 3.64
CA ALA A 74 -5.59 13.93 3.12
C ALA A 74 -6.83 14.07 4.01
N GLU A 75 -6.66 14.10 5.33
CA GLU A 75 -7.72 14.33 6.32
C GLU A 75 -8.38 15.71 6.24
N LYS A 76 -7.75 16.68 5.58
CA LYS A 76 -8.28 18.04 5.41
C LYS A 76 -8.75 18.31 3.99
N ALA A 77 -8.20 17.59 3.01
CA ALA A 77 -8.56 17.71 1.61
C ALA A 77 -9.93 17.08 1.31
N LYS A 78 -10.58 17.55 0.24
CA LYS A 78 -11.78 16.97 -0.38
C LYS A 78 -11.72 17.13 -1.89
N GLY A 79 -12.54 16.36 -2.61
CA GLY A 79 -12.62 16.36 -4.07
C GLY A 79 -11.25 16.14 -4.70
N GLU A 80 -10.97 16.86 -5.78
CA GLU A 80 -9.75 16.69 -6.58
C GLU A 80 -8.44 16.76 -5.77
N GLN A 81 -8.38 17.58 -4.72
CA GLN A 81 -7.18 17.66 -3.89
C GLN A 81 -6.93 16.35 -3.15
N PHE A 82 -7.98 15.75 -2.59
CA PHE A 82 -7.89 14.45 -1.93
C PHE A 82 -7.55 13.36 -2.95
N GLU A 83 -8.18 13.40 -4.13
CA GLU A 83 -7.99 12.40 -5.19
C GLU A 83 -6.55 12.38 -5.69
N ARG A 84 -5.92 13.55 -5.86
CA ARG A 84 -4.49 13.66 -6.18
C ARG A 84 -3.61 13.05 -5.09
N ILE A 85 -3.86 13.39 -3.82
CA ILE A 85 -3.10 12.83 -2.68
C ILE A 85 -3.24 11.30 -2.63
N LEU A 86 -4.46 10.79 -2.84
CA LEU A 86 -4.74 9.36 -2.87
C LEU A 86 -3.96 8.68 -4.02
N ALA A 87 -4.12 9.17 -5.25
CA ALA A 87 -3.49 8.57 -6.42
C ALA A 87 -1.96 8.58 -6.33
N ASP A 88 -1.36 9.69 -5.91
CA ASP A 88 0.09 9.81 -5.76
C ASP A 88 0.64 8.94 -4.63
N GLY A 89 -0.05 8.91 -3.49
CA GLY A 89 0.30 8.06 -2.35
C GLY A 89 0.26 6.58 -2.72
N LEU A 90 -0.80 6.13 -3.40
CA LEU A 90 -0.94 4.75 -3.85
C LEU A 90 0.10 4.38 -4.92
N ARG A 91 0.36 5.28 -5.88
CA ARG A 91 1.39 5.05 -6.91
C ARG A 91 2.78 4.87 -6.30
N ALA A 92 3.16 5.74 -5.36
CA ALA A 92 4.44 5.66 -4.67
C ALA A 92 4.55 4.37 -3.83
N HIS A 93 3.48 4.01 -3.13
CA HIS A 93 3.40 2.77 -2.35
C HIS A 93 3.58 1.53 -3.22
N LEU A 94 2.78 1.39 -4.29
CA LEU A 94 2.80 0.24 -5.19
C LEU A 94 4.15 0.07 -5.89
N ALA A 95 4.73 1.18 -6.37
CA ALA A 95 6.05 1.16 -7.00
C ALA A 95 7.14 0.67 -6.04
N ARG A 96 7.10 1.10 -4.77
CA ARG A 96 8.05 0.60 -3.76
C ARG A 96 7.80 -0.86 -3.41
N THR A 97 6.54 -1.25 -3.22
CA THR A 97 6.14 -2.64 -2.96
C THR A 97 6.73 -3.56 -4.03
N GLY A 98 6.62 -3.20 -5.31
CA GLY A 98 7.25 -3.94 -6.41
C GLY A 98 8.77 -4.10 -6.25
N LYS A 99 9.48 -3.03 -5.88
CA LYS A 99 10.93 -3.07 -5.63
C LYS A 99 11.30 -3.97 -4.46
N LEU A 100 10.59 -3.86 -3.33
CA LEU A 100 10.83 -4.69 -2.14
C LEU A 100 10.59 -6.17 -2.43
N CYS A 101 9.48 -6.49 -3.10
CA CYS A 101 9.19 -7.87 -3.48
C CYS A 101 10.20 -8.42 -4.48
N ALA A 102 10.72 -7.61 -5.40
CA ALA A 102 11.80 -8.04 -6.30
C ALA A 102 13.07 -8.39 -5.51
N SER A 103 13.47 -7.56 -4.54
CA SER A 103 14.61 -7.84 -3.67
C SER A 103 14.41 -9.13 -2.85
N GLU A 104 13.24 -9.32 -2.24
CA GLU A 104 12.94 -10.54 -1.48
C GLU A 104 13.00 -11.79 -2.36
N ARG A 105 12.46 -11.74 -3.58
CA ARG A 105 12.50 -12.86 -4.53
C ARG A 105 13.92 -13.26 -4.92
N THR A 106 14.84 -12.30 -5.01
CA THR A 106 16.23 -12.53 -5.43
C THR A 106 17.14 -12.90 -4.25
N SER A 107 16.92 -12.31 -3.08
CA SER A 107 17.87 -12.37 -1.95
C SER A 107 17.30 -13.00 -0.69
N GLY A 108 16.01 -13.34 -0.67
CA GLY A 108 15.33 -13.98 0.46
C GLY A 108 15.85 -15.39 0.73
N GLY A 109 15.84 -15.79 2.00
CA GLY A 109 16.26 -17.12 2.44
C GLY A 109 15.14 -18.16 2.52
N SER A 110 13.87 -17.73 2.55
CA SER A 110 12.68 -18.61 2.66
C SER A 110 11.94 -18.66 1.33
N GLU A 111 11.63 -19.87 0.87
CA GLU A 111 10.86 -20.07 -0.37
C GLU A 111 9.41 -19.60 -0.21
N GLU A 112 8.84 -19.73 0.99
CA GLU A 112 7.52 -19.21 1.35
C GLU A 112 7.49 -17.68 1.26
N ALA A 113 8.53 -17.00 1.79
CA ALA A 113 8.65 -15.55 1.71
C ALA A 113 8.80 -15.07 0.26
N LYS A 114 9.59 -15.77 -0.57
CA LYS A 114 9.71 -15.49 -2.01
C LYS A 114 8.39 -15.68 -2.76
N ALA A 115 7.64 -16.75 -2.46
CA ALA A 115 6.35 -17.01 -3.07
C ALA A 115 5.32 -15.94 -2.69
N LEU A 116 5.28 -15.53 -1.42
CA LEU A 116 4.45 -14.41 -0.97
C LEU A 116 4.84 -13.10 -1.68
N ALA A 117 6.14 -12.81 -1.78
CA ALA A 117 6.64 -11.64 -2.50
C ALA A 117 6.24 -11.65 -3.98
N ALA A 118 6.24 -12.81 -4.65
CA ALA A 118 5.76 -12.92 -6.04
C ALA A 118 4.27 -12.60 -6.16
N THR A 119 3.44 -13.10 -5.23
CA THR A 119 1.99 -12.82 -5.19
C THR A 119 1.70 -11.33 -4.97
N ILE A 120 2.39 -10.71 -4.00
CA ILE A 120 2.24 -9.29 -3.70
C ILE A 120 2.71 -8.44 -4.89
N ALA A 121 3.86 -8.76 -5.50
CA ALA A 121 4.38 -8.05 -6.67
C ALA A 121 3.39 -8.08 -7.85
N GLY A 122 2.84 -9.25 -8.17
CA GLY A 122 1.87 -9.38 -9.26
C GLY A 122 0.62 -8.54 -9.02
N SER A 123 0.15 -8.48 -7.77
CA SER A 123 -0.98 -7.62 -7.41
C SER A 123 -0.61 -6.14 -7.47
N ALA A 124 0.61 -5.77 -7.07
CA ALA A 124 1.11 -4.40 -7.12
C ALA A 124 1.15 -3.84 -8.54
N VAL A 125 1.65 -4.62 -9.48
CA VAL A 125 1.70 -4.27 -10.91
C VAL A 125 0.27 -4.06 -11.45
N ARG A 126 -0.64 -5.00 -11.21
CA ARG A 126 -2.03 -4.87 -11.70
C ARG A 126 -2.74 -3.61 -11.22
N GLU A 127 -2.54 -3.22 -9.96
CA GLU A 127 -3.17 -2.02 -9.43
C GLU A 127 -2.49 -0.74 -9.94
N LEU A 128 -1.17 -0.78 -10.14
CA LEU A 128 -0.43 0.32 -10.75
C LEU A 128 -0.86 0.55 -12.21
N ASP A 129 -1.02 -0.52 -12.99
CA ASP A 129 -1.49 -0.45 -14.37
C ASP A 129 -2.86 0.23 -14.45
N ARG A 130 -3.77 -0.12 -13.53
CA ARG A 130 -5.10 0.50 -13.43
C ARG A 130 -5.02 1.98 -13.11
N LEU A 131 -4.20 2.37 -12.15
CA LEU A 131 -3.94 3.78 -11.79
C LEU A 131 -3.39 4.58 -12.97
N THR A 132 -2.58 3.97 -13.82
CA THR A 132 -2.06 4.62 -15.03
C THR A 132 -3.11 4.69 -16.14
N ALA A 133 -3.97 3.68 -16.26
CA ALA A 133 -5.04 3.65 -17.26
C ALA A 133 -6.17 4.66 -16.98
N THR A 134 -6.42 4.99 -15.70
CA THR A 134 -7.41 6.02 -15.31
C THR A 134 -6.90 7.45 -15.53
N ASN A 135 -5.61 7.64 -15.79
CA ASN A 135 -4.97 8.94 -15.96
C ASN A 135 -4.86 9.36 -17.45
N ARG A 136 -5.65 8.76 -18.33
CA ARG A 136 -5.67 9.10 -19.76
C ARG A 136 -6.58 10.33 -19.96
N PRO A 137 -6.08 11.43 -20.56
CA PRO A 137 -6.88 12.62 -20.85
C PRO A 137 -8.03 12.33 -21.82
#